data_AF-A0A098F3P1-F1
#
_entry.id   AF-A0A098F3P1-F1
#
_cell.length_a   1.000
_cell.length_b   1.000
_cell.length_c   1.000
_cell.angle_alpha   90.00
_cell.angle_beta   90.00
_cell.angle_gamma   90.00
#
_symmetry.space_group_name_H-M   'P 1'
#
loop_
_entity.id
_entity.type
_entity.pdbx_description
1 polymer ?
#
loop_
_entity_poly.entity_id
_entity_poly.type
_entity_poly.pdbx_seq_one_letter_code
_entity_poly.pdbx_strand_id
1 'polypeptide(L)'
;MHPITVIEITVSGIIVVLLGLAVLFLPKRTRKQGTIFTLSIIALIILFFAIRPYYFQNQIAKKKVYLIQYLEHQFPGETWTITREEGRQNSRSYFKVNFANEADWTYLYHVADEKKICQGGWIPPKEDMRSTDGKHYEGGGC
;
A
#
# COMPACT_ATOMS: atom_id res chain seq x y z
N MET A 1 -8.83 -11.14 1.80
CA MET A 1 -9.20 -9.85 1.18
C MET A 1 -9.44 -8.83 2.28
N HIS A 2 -8.96 -7.60 2.12
CA HIS A 2 -9.13 -6.56 3.14
C HIS A 2 -10.63 -6.18 3.28
N PRO A 3 -11.19 -5.96 4.49
CA PRO A 3 -12.62 -5.69 4.67
C PRO A 3 -13.14 -4.51 3.84
N ILE A 4 -12.33 -3.45 3.69
CA ILE A 4 -12.65 -2.30 2.82
C ILE A 4 -12.80 -2.73 1.36
N THR A 5 -11.95 -3.63 0.86
CA THR A 5 -12.04 -4.12 -0.52
C THR A 5 -13.33 -4.89 -0.76
N VAL A 6 -13.81 -5.64 0.24
CA VAL A 6 -15.11 -6.33 0.15
C VAL A 6 -16.24 -5.33 0.07
N ILE A 7 -16.23 -4.28 0.90
CA ILE A 7 -17.25 -3.21 0.86
C ILE A 7 -17.22 -2.48 -0.49
N GLU A 8 -16.04 -2.11 -0.99
CA GLU A 8 -15.86 -1.45 -2.29
C GLU A 8 -16.44 -2.30 -3.44
N ILE A 9 -16.17 -3.60 -3.46
CA ILE A 9 -16.69 -4.53 -4.48
C ILE A 9 -18.21 -4.64 -4.37
N THR A 10 -18.75 -4.80 -3.15
CA THR A 10 -20.20 -4.92 -2.92
C THR A 10 -20.94 -3.66 -3.36
N VAL A 11 -20.46 -2.47 -2.98
CA VAL A 11 -21.07 -1.20 -3.39
C VAL A 11 -20.98 -1.01 -4.91
N SER A 12 -19.84 -1.34 -5.52
CA SER A 12 -19.69 -1.29 -6.98
C SER A 12 -20.67 -2.23 -7.69
N GLY A 13 -20.88 -3.43 -7.14
CA GLY A 13 -21.86 -4.40 -7.64
C GLY A 13 -23.29 -3.87 -7.58
N ILE A 14 -23.67 -3.24 -6.46
CA ILE A 14 -25.00 -2.61 -6.31
C ILE A 14 -25.20 -1.52 -7.37
N ILE A 15 -24.21 -0.65 -7.57
CA ILE A 15 -24.28 0.41 -8.59
C ILE A 15 -24.46 -0.18 -9.98
N VAL A 16 -23.72 -1.23 -10.34
CA VAL A 16 -23.85 -1.94 -11.62
C VAL A 16 -25.25 -2.50 -11.81
N VAL A 17 -25.82 -3.14 -10.79
CA VAL A 17 -27.19 -3.68 -10.83
C VAL A 17 -28.20 -2.56 -11.04
N LEU A 18 -28.09 -1.45 -10.30
CA LEU A 18 -28.98 -0.29 -10.44
C LEU A 18 -28.88 0.34 -11.84
N LEU A 19 -27.68 0.46 -12.40
CA LEU A 19 -27.47 0.94 -13.77
C LEU A 19 -28.09 -0.01 -14.80
N GLY A 20 -27.95 -1.32 -14.61
CA GLY A 20 -28.60 -2.33 -15.45
C GLY A 20 -30.12 -2.22 -15.42
N LEU A 21 -30.70 -2.07 -14.22
CA LEU A 21 -32.14 -1.87 -14.05
C LEU A 21 -32.62 -0.55 -14.67
N ALA A 22 -31.87 0.55 -14.50
CA ALA A 22 -32.20 1.85 -15.08
C ALA A 22 -32.33 1.79 -16.60
N VAL A 23 -31.46 1.01 -17.28
CA VAL A 23 -31.54 0.81 -18.74
C VAL A 23 -32.84 0.14 -19.16
N LEU A 24 -33.45 -0.71 -18.32
CA LEU A 24 -34.75 -1.32 -18.62
C LEU A 24 -35.88 -0.29 -18.63
N PHE A 25 -35.76 0.82 -17.91
CA PHE A 25 -36.77 1.89 -17.93
C PHE A 25 -36.58 2.89 -19.09
N LEU A 26 -35.51 2.76 -19.89
CA LEU A 26 -35.28 3.62 -21.05
C LEU A 26 -36.17 3.25 -22.26
N PRO A 27 -36.57 4.25 -23.08
CA PRO A 27 -37.26 4.02 -24.35
C PRO A 27 -36.50 3.08 -25.29
N LYS A 28 -37.21 2.27 -26.08
CA LYS A 28 -36.59 1.27 -26.99
C LYS A 28 -35.54 1.87 -27.94
N ARG A 29 -35.70 3.14 -28.35
CA ARG A 29 -34.74 3.86 -29.21
C ARG A 29 -33.39 4.10 -28.53
N THR A 30 -33.35 4.42 -27.24
CA THR A 30 -32.12 4.73 -26.49
C THR A 30 -31.60 3.54 -25.68
N ARG A 31 -32.42 2.50 -25.47
CA ARG A 31 -32.05 1.31 -24.70
C ARG A 31 -30.78 0.64 -25.22
N LYS A 32 -30.57 0.55 -26.54
CA LYS A 32 -29.32 -0.01 -27.11
C LYS A 32 -28.07 0.77 -26.68
N GLN A 33 -28.12 2.10 -26.74
CA GLN A 33 -27.02 2.96 -26.32
C GLN A 33 -26.81 2.85 -24.80
N GLY A 34 -27.88 2.83 -24.03
CA GLY A 34 -27.83 2.61 -22.58
C GLY A 34 -27.18 1.28 -22.21
N THR A 35 -27.51 0.18 -22.91
CA THR A 35 -26.88 -1.13 -22.67
C THR A 35 -25.39 -1.11 -22.97
N ILE A 36 -24.97 -0.52 -24.10
CA ILE A 36 -23.54 -0.42 -24.45
C ILE A 36 -22.78 0.39 -23.39
N PHE A 37 -23.36 1.50 -22.95
CA PHE A 37 -22.76 2.34 -21.90
C PHE A 37 -22.62 1.59 -20.58
N THR A 38 -23.67 0.90 -20.12
CA THR A 38 -23.62 0.09 -18.89
C THR A 38 -22.57 -1.03 -19.00
N LEU A 39 -22.52 -1.75 -20.11
CA LEU A 39 -21.50 -2.79 -20.34
C LEU A 39 -20.08 -2.22 -20.31
N SER A 40 -19.89 -1.02 -20.86
CA SER A 40 -18.60 -0.32 -20.84
C SER A 40 -18.18 0.03 -19.41
N ILE A 41 -19.11 0.52 -18.58
CA ILE A 41 -18.84 0.78 -17.15
C ILE A 41 -18.46 -0.51 -16.41
N ILE A 42 -19.21 -1.60 -16.62
CA ILE A 42 -18.91 -2.90 -16.01
C ILE A 42 -17.49 -3.35 -16.38
N ALA A 43 -17.13 -3.27 -17.66
CA ALA A 43 -15.80 -3.63 -18.14
C ALA A 43 -14.70 -2.79 -17.46
N LEU A 44 -14.91 -1.47 -17.33
CA LEU A 44 -13.96 -0.58 -16.65
C LEU A 44 -13.82 -0.91 -15.16
N ILE A 45 -14.92 -1.23 -14.47
CA ILE A 45 -14.89 -1.62 -13.05
C ILE A 45 -14.11 -2.91 -12.87
N ILE A 46 -14.37 -3.93 -13.70
CA ILE A 46 -13.64 -5.19 -13.67
C ILE A 46 -12.16 -4.95 -13.91
N LEU A 47 -11.82 -4.17 -14.94
CA LEU A 47 -10.44 -3.85 -15.29
C LEU A 47 -9.73 -3.11 -14.16
N PHE A 48 -10.40 -2.14 -13.52
CA PHE A 48 -9.89 -1.42 -12.36
C PHE A 48 -9.51 -2.38 -11.23
N PHE A 49 -10.42 -3.28 -10.84
CA PHE A 49 -10.15 -4.26 -9.78
C PHE A 49 -9.08 -5.28 -10.18
N ALA A 50 -8.97 -5.64 -11.46
CA ALA A 50 -7.95 -6.56 -11.96
C ALA A 50 -6.54 -5.93 -11.99
N ILE A 51 -6.41 -4.68 -12.40
CA ILE A 51 -5.11 -3.98 -12.50
C ILE A 51 -4.59 -3.52 -11.13
N ARG A 52 -5.50 -3.09 -10.24
CA ARG A 52 -5.19 -2.55 -8.92
C ARG A 52 -4.15 -3.37 -8.11
N PRO A 53 -4.26 -4.71 -7.96
CA PRO A 53 -3.26 -5.47 -7.19
C PRO A 53 -1.86 -5.37 -7.79
N TYR A 54 -1.73 -5.47 -9.12
CA TYR A 54 -0.44 -5.38 -9.81
C TYR A 54 0.18 -3.99 -9.67
N TYR A 55 -0.63 -2.95 -9.82
CA TYR A 55 -0.17 -1.57 -9.63
C TYR A 55 0.41 -1.37 -8.23
N PHE A 56 -0.26 -1.86 -7.19
CA PHE A 56 0.25 -1.72 -5.82
C PHE A 56 1.51 -2.54 -5.55
N GLN A 57 1.59 -3.78 -6.04
CA GLN A 57 2.80 -4.60 -5.87
C GLN A 57 4.02 -3.92 -6.50
N ASN A 58 3.86 -3.37 -7.71
CA ASN A 58 4.94 -2.64 -8.37
C ASN A 58 5.39 -1.41 -7.60
N GLN A 59 4.46 -0.65 -7.01
CA GLN A 59 4.81 0.52 -6.20
C GLN A 59 5.56 0.13 -4.92
N ILE A 60 5.18 -0.99 -4.29
CA ILE A 60 5.88 -1.51 -3.11
C ILE A 60 7.29 -1.95 -3.45
N ALA A 61 7.45 -2.69 -4.56
CA ALA A 61 8.76 -3.13 -5.03
C ALA A 61 9.70 -1.94 -5.30
N LYS A 62 9.21 -0.91 -5.99
CA LYS A 62 9.98 0.32 -6.24
C LYS A 62 10.43 1.00 -4.95
N LYS A 63 9.51 1.17 -3.99
CA LYS A 63 9.82 1.79 -2.69
C LYS A 63 10.83 0.98 -1.88
N LYS A 64 10.76 -0.36 -1.96
CA LYS A 64 11.76 -1.24 -1.32
C LYS A 64 13.15 -1.01 -1.92
N VAL A 65 13.26 -0.85 -3.23
CA VAL A 65 14.55 -0.52 -3.89
C VAL A 65 15.10 0.81 -3.41
N TYR A 66 14.27 1.85 -3.34
CA TYR A 66 14.71 3.16 -2.82
C TYR A 66 15.19 3.07 -1.36
N LEU A 67 14.51 2.30 -0.52
CA LEU A 67 14.95 2.07 0.85
C LEU A 67 16.28 1.32 0.92
N ILE A 68 16.49 0.31 0.08
CA ILE A 68 17.76 -0.42 0.03
C ILE A 68 18.90 0.54 -0.34
N GLN A 69 18.72 1.34 -1.39
CA GLN A 69 19.72 2.32 -1.83
C GLN A 69 20.03 3.35 -0.75
N TYR A 70 19.01 3.82 -0.03
CA TYR A 70 19.18 4.72 1.10
C TYR A 70 20.02 4.11 2.23
N LEU A 71 19.69 2.88 2.63
CA LEU A 71 20.40 2.17 3.70
C LEU A 71 21.85 1.84 3.31
N GLU A 72 22.10 1.43 2.06
CA GLU A 72 23.46 1.21 1.54
C GLU A 72 24.31 2.48 1.54
N HIS A 73 23.70 3.62 1.26
CA HIS A 73 24.39 4.90 1.29
C HIS A 73 24.65 5.39 2.71
N GLN A 74 23.66 5.28 3.59
CA GLN A 74 23.70 5.84 4.94
C GLN A 74 24.49 4.95 5.92
N PHE A 75 24.40 3.63 5.76
CA PHE A 75 25.02 2.64 6.64
C PHE A 75 25.87 1.65 5.82
N PRO A 76 26.98 2.12 5.22
CA PRO A 76 27.79 1.31 4.33
C PRO A 76 28.44 0.14 5.08
N GLY A 77 28.33 -1.06 4.50
CA GLY A 77 28.90 -2.30 5.07
C GLY A 77 28.03 -2.96 6.14
N GLU A 78 26.88 -2.38 6.47
CA GLU A 78 25.92 -3.00 7.35
C GLU A 78 25.02 -4.01 6.62
N THR A 79 24.47 -4.94 7.38
CA THR A 79 23.51 -5.92 6.87
C THR A 79 22.20 -5.77 7.62
N TRP A 80 21.09 -5.70 6.89
CA TRP A 80 19.76 -5.53 7.45
C TRP A 80 18.75 -6.45 6.78
N THR A 81 17.66 -6.71 7.51
CA THR A 81 16.49 -7.39 6.96
C THR A 81 15.33 -6.40 6.86
N ILE A 82 14.72 -6.32 5.67
CA ILE A 82 13.54 -5.49 5.44
C ILE A 82 12.31 -6.38 5.49
N THR A 83 11.47 -6.17 6.50
CA THR A 83 10.16 -6.82 6.60
C THR A 83 9.05 -5.81 6.42
N ARG A 84 7.89 -6.31 6.01
CA ARG A 84 6.67 -5.53 5.92
C ARG A 84 5.57 -6.34 6.56
N GLU A 85 4.87 -5.74 7.51
CA GLU A 85 3.69 -6.36 8.05
C GLU A 85 2.50 -6.18 7.11
N GLU A 86 1.87 -7.29 6.75
CA GLU A 86 0.62 -7.31 6.02
C GLU A 86 -0.54 -7.08 7.00
N GLY A 87 -1.24 -5.94 6.91
CA GLY A 87 -2.29 -5.61 7.87
C GLY A 87 -3.06 -4.33 7.62
N ARG A 88 -4.18 -4.16 8.32
CA ARG A 88 -5.20 -3.09 8.15
C ARG A 88 -4.69 -1.68 8.43
N GLN A 89 -3.66 -1.54 9.26
CA GLN A 89 -3.12 -0.26 9.71
C GLN A 89 -1.79 0.09 9.03
N ASN A 90 -1.20 -0.82 8.25
CA ASN A 90 0.14 -0.63 7.74
C ASN A 90 0.10 0.09 6.40
N SER A 91 0.52 1.36 6.43
CA SER A 91 0.60 2.19 5.23
C SER A 91 1.50 1.51 4.21
N ARG A 92 1.16 1.67 2.93
CA ARG A 92 1.90 1.02 1.83
C ARG A 92 3.33 1.52 1.69
N SER A 93 3.69 2.55 2.44
CA SER A 93 4.97 3.24 2.43
C SER A 93 5.83 2.93 3.66
N TYR A 94 5.35 2.17 4.65
CA TYR A 94 6.14 1.80 5.82
C TYR A 94 6.83 0.44 5.66
N PHE A 95 8.09 0.39 6.05
CA PHE A 95 8.92 -0.81 6.09
C PHE A 95 9.59 -0.93 7.45
N LYS A 96 9.70 -2.15 7.95
CA LYS A 96 10.46 -2.48 9.15
C LYS A 96 11.87 -2.90 8.75
N VAL A 97 12.87 -2.32 9.38
CA VAL A 97 14.28 -2.58 9.13
C VAL A 97 14.90 -3.04 10.44
N ASN A 98 15.54 -4.22 10.40
CA ASN A 98 16.27 -4.80 11.51
C ASN A 98 17.72 -4.95 11.07
N PHE A 99 18.64 -4.24 11.72
CA PHE A 99 20.06 -4.36 11.44
C PHE A 99 20.62 -5.58 12.18
N ALA A 100 21.54 -6.32 11.55
CA ALA A 100 22.09 -7.55 12.12
C ALA A 100 22.95 -7.29 13.37
N ASN A 101 23.54 -6.11 13.48
CA ASN A 101 24.30 -5.66 14.65
C ASN A 101 23.39 -5.25 15.83
N GLU A 102 22.08 -5.08 15.60
CA GLU A 102 21.06 -4.65 16.58
C GLU A 102 19.74 -5.41 16.34
N ALA A 103 19.79 -6.75 16.39
CA ALA A 103 18.65 -7.60 16.01
C ALA A 103 17.37 -7.37 16.85
N ASP A 104 17.53 -6.91 18.10
CA ASP A 104 16.41 -6.61 19.01
C ASP A 104 15.76 -5.24 18.77
N TRP A 105 16.35 -4.43 17.88
CA TRP A 105 15.79 -3.16 17.45
C TRP A 105 15.05 -3.31 16.12
N THR A 106 13.89 -2.67 16.03
CA THR A 106 13.14 -2.57 14.76
C THR A 106 12.89 -1.12 14.43
N TYR A 107 13.39 -0.66 13.28
CA TYR A 107 13.21 0.71 12.81
C TYR A 107 12.11 0.77 11.75
N LEU A 108 11.22 1.75 11.86
CA LEU A 108 10.12 1.96 10.91
C LEU A 108 10.48 3.10 9.94
N TYR A 109 10.71 2.75 8.68
CA TYR A 109 11.00 3.71 7.62
C TYR A 109 9.77 4.01 6.80
N HIS A 110 9.49 5.30 6.58
CA HIS A 110 8.51 5.78 5.61
C HIS A 110 9.21 6.13 4.31
N VAL A 111 8.76 5.54 3.20
CA VAL A 111 9.28 5.80 1.86
C VAL A 111 8.20 6.48 1.03
N ALA A 112 8.26 7.81 0.92
CA ALA A 112 7.34 8.55 0.07
C ALA A 112 7.76 8.44 -1.41
N ASP A 113 9.02 8.77 -1.68
CA ASP A 113 9.71 8.70 -2.96
C ASP A 113 11.22 8.41 -2.75
N GLU A 114 12.02 8.42 -3.81
CA GLU A 114 13.47 8.14 -3.76
C GLU A 114 14.25 9.13 -2.88
N LYS A 115 13.79 10.39 -2.81
CA LYS A 115 14.49 11.47 -2.09
C LYS A 115 13.88 11.77 -0.72
N LYS A 116 12.72 11.19 -0.42
CA LYS A 116 11.95 11.40 0.80
C LYS A 116 11.75 10.09 1.51
N ILE A 117 12.82 9.70 2.21
CA ILE A 117 12.90 8.55 3.09
C ILE A 117 13.25 9.07 4.48
N CYS A 118 12.51 8.65 5.49
CA CYS A 118 12.71 9.07 6.87
C CYS A 118 12.34 7.94 7.82
N GLN A 119 12.92 7.95 9.01
CA GLN A 119 12.54 7.05 10.09
C GLN A 119 11.35 7.63 10.85
N GLY A 120 10.17 7.05 10.67
CA GLY A 120 8.93 7.50 11.32
C GLY A 120 8.72 6.93 12.73
N GLY A 121 9.55 5.97 13.15
CA GLY A 121 9.47 5.37 14.48
C GLY A 121 10.47 4.23 14.67
N TRP A 122 10.52 3.70 15.89
CA TRP A 122 11.35 2.56 16.26
C TRP A 122 10.68 1.76 17.37
N ILE A 123 11.08 0.50 17.49
CA ILE A 123 10.67 -0.41 18.55
C ILE A 123 11.98 -0.89 19.20
N PRO A 124 12.29 -0.42 20.42
CA PRO A 124 13.46 -0.86 21.15
C PRO A 124 13.26 -2.27 21.75
N PRO A 125 14.31 -2.89 22.30
CA PRO A 125 14.23 -4.16 23.03
C PRO A 125 13.22 -4.08 24.18
N LYS A 126 12.58 -5.22 24.50
CA LYS A 126 11.48 -5.30 25.49
C LYS A 126 11.83 -4.75 26.87
N GLU A 127 13.11 -4.76 27.23
CA GLU A 127 13.60 -4.33 28.54
C GLU A 127 13.65 -2.81 28.69
N ASP A 128 13.70 -2.06 27.57
CA ASP A 128 13.70 -0.60 27.60
C ASP A 128 12.84 0.00 26.46
N MET A 129 11.53 0.03 26.70
CA MET A 129 10.53 0.47 25.73
C MET A 129 10.61 1.96 25.35
N ARG A 130 11.49 2.75 25.96
CA ARG A 130 11.64 4.19 25.68
C ARG A 130 13.05 4.61 25.27
N SER A 131 14.01 3.69 25.23
CA SER A 131 15.37 4.02 24.81
C SER A 131 15.40 4.52 23.36
N THR A 132 16.19 5.57 23.15
CA THR A 132 16.58 6.10 21.83
C THR A 132 18.04 5.76 21.51
N ASP A 133 18.66 4.85 22.28
CA ASP A 133 20.11 4.62 22.25
C ASP A 133 20.55 3.68 21.13
N GLY A 134 19.60 3.15 20.34
CA GLY A 134 19.90 2.32 19.18
C GLY A 134 20.74 3.08 18.17
N LYS A 135 21.81 2.47 17.66
CA LYS A 135 22.81 3.14 16.81
C LYS A 135 22.23 3.70 15.52
N HIS A 136 21.16 3.10 15.02
CA HIS A 136 20.50 3.50 13.76
C HIS A 136 19.26 4.37 14.00
N TYR A 137 19.10 4.90 15.21
CA TYR A 137 18.05 5.88 15.48
C TYR A 137 18.39 7.22 14.82
N GLU A 138 17.53 7.68 13.91
CA GLU A 138 17.77 8.90 13.11
C GLU A 138 17.05 10.13 13.70
N GLY A 139 16.12 9.95 14.64
CA GLY A 139 15.41 11.04 15.34
C GLY A 139 14.55 11.97 14.47
N GLY A 140 14.56 11.80 13.15
CA GLY A 140 13.87 12.64 12.17
C GLY A 140 12.61 11.99 11.64
N GLY A 141 11.46 12.45 12.14
CA GLY A 141 10.19 12.17 11.49
C GLY A 141 10.09 12.85 10.13
N CYS A 142 9.35 12.24 9.21
CA CYS A 142 8.59 13.01 8.22
C CYS A 142 7.43 13.71 8.95
#